data_AF-C0QIL3-F1
#
_entry.id   AF-C0QIL3-F1
#
_cell.length_a   1.000
_cell.length_b   1.000
_cell.length_c   1.000
_cell.angle_alpha   90.00
_cell.angle_beta   90.00
_cell.angle_gamma   90.00
#
_symmetry.space_group_name_H-M   'P 1'
#
loop_
_entity.id
_entity.type
_entity.pdbx_description
1 polymer ?
#
loop_
_entity_poly.entity_id
_entity_poly.type
_entity_poly.pdbx_seq_one_letter_code
_entity_poly.pdbx_strand_id
1 'polypeptide(L)'
;MMRSYKIMNSNPSIVNVASSFVEERVDACYYKSMHLENYARVISFGSSPLGRIADVTKLSGFEFTKYFTENDNFSREVPCVMSQNVQENNLDLTNTIFISRNTHFALKRSSLSHGEIVLSYTGQYRRAAVVPANKGLLHLGPNVCKITIHKDDPFFITSFLNSYYGQSILDREKTISAQPTVNMARIRTVPVITIEDFSQKYIGNKVRQAETLRAWERKCKNKAENLVTGELKWDNNIQNTSTFNRISSEELQIRLDLKFNSPQRIALLRHFRKHDVIREELSKLVSISAMIGWKGLTTEYYQKTGPWLLRGIEFNDGVIETDKLVCIAEHKYLEQPQIHVREGDIAFSKDGTIGKAVVIPALTNRMAVGSTVARLRILDNVEINPYYLQFILNHKSVQIQVKSFATGVAQPHITQEWIAQLIIPRLLKEEKVADLCLSQSISKKISSSLILSAKLLVEALIENKLTEQEIINAQQALERGDNTLDRQILSRLTLKGIDDKAGAPLFPDLDQLYELLEKAEEPLEEKP
;
A
#
# COMPACT_ATOMS: atom_id res chain seq x y z
N MET A 1 40.94 -2.79 -13.02
CA MET A 1 41.26 -2.89 -11.58
C MET A 1 41.35 -4.36 -11.21
N MET A 2 42.49 -4.83 -10.67
CA MET A 2 42.53 -6.13 -9.99
C MET A 2 41.44 -6.14 -8.92
N ARG A 3 40.51 -7.10 -8.98
CA ARG A 3 39.49 -7.22 -7.95
C ARG A 3 40.20 -7.53 -6.64
N SER A 4 40.05 -6.68 -5.64
CA SER A 4 40.59 -6.85 -4.28
C SER A 4 39.91 -7.98 -3.49
N TYR A 5 39.11 -8.81 -4.16
CA TYR A 5 38.42 -9.97 -3.63
C TYR A 5 38.20 -11.02 -4.73
N LYS A 6 38.02 -12.28 -4.33
CA LYS A 6 37.67 -13.43 -5.17
C LYS A 6 36.49 -14.17 -4.55
N ILE A 7 35.37 -14.23 -5.27
CA ILE A 7 34.21 -15.03 -4.89
C ILE A 7 34.54 -16.49 -5.19
N MET A 8 34.54 -17.33 -4.15
CA MET A 8 34.86 -18.76 -4.24
C MET A 8 33.59 -19.59 -4.40
N ASN A 9 32.50 -19.20 -3.72
CA ASN A 9 31.18 -19.79 -3.86
C ASN A 9 30.11 -18.72 -3.58
N SER A 10 28.97 -18.78 -4.27
CA SER A 10 27.84 -17.89 -4.04
C SER A 10 26.80 -18.48 -3.08
N ASN A 11 26.72 -19.81 -2.95
CA ASN A 11 25.79 -20.47 -2.03
C ASN A 11 26.36 -21.79 -1.47
N PRO A 12 26.84 -21.84 -0.21
CA PRO A 12 26.96 -20.70 0.71
C PRO A 12 27.96 -19.66 0.21
N SER A 13 27.77 -18.38 0.59
CA SER A 13 28.65 -17.27 0.19
C SER A 13 30.05 -17.42 0.82
N ILE A 14 31.07 -17.68 0.00
CA ILE A 14 32.48 -17.76 0.38
C ILE A 14 33.25 -16.75 -0.46
N VAL A 15 33.88 -15.76 0.18
CA VAL A 15 34.64 -14.71 -0.49
C VAL A 15 36.00 -14.57 0.16
N ASN A 16 37.05 -14.67 -0.65
CA ASN A 16 38.41 -14.34 -0.23
C ASN A 16 38.64 -12.85 -0.50
N VAL A 17 39.00 -12.08 0.53
CA VAL A 17 39.19 -10.63 0.43
C VAL A 17 40.66 -10.32 0.74
N ALA A 18 41.32 -9.54 -0.12
CA ALA A 18 42.69 -9.12 0.11
C ALA A 18 42.77 -8.24 1.36
N SER A 19 43.85 -8.36 2.14
CA SER A 19 44.04 -7.58 3.37
C SER A 19 43.95 -6.07 3.15
N SER A 20 44.41 -5.57 2.00
CA SER A 20 44.30 -4.17 1.58
C SER A 20 42.86 -3.66 1.37
N PHE A 21 41.87 -4.55 1.34
CA PHE A 21 40.46 -4.19 1.19
C PHE A 21 39.69 -4.24 2.52
N VAL A 22 40.32 -4.75 3.57
CA VAL A 22 39.70 -4.99 4.90
C VAL A 22 39.89 -3.80 5.86
N GLU A 23 40.56 -2.72 5.42
CA GLU A 23 41.10 -1.64 6.26
C GLU A 23 40.11 -1.04 7.28
N GLU A 24 38.82 -0.90 6.95
CA GLU A 24 37.82 -0.33 7.88
C GLU A 24 36.79 -1.33 8.42
N ARG A 25 36.69 -2.55 7.86
CA ARG A 25 35.59 -3.46 8.18
C ARG A 25 35.91 -4.93 7.95
N VAL A 26 35.67 -5.75 8.98
CA VAL A 26 35.90 -7.22 8.98
C VAL A 26 34.58 -8.00 9.04
N ASP A 27 33.52 -7.43 8.45
CA ASP A 27 32.17 -7.96 8.54
C ASP A 27 31.85 -8.90 7.36
N ALA A 28 31.60 -10.18 7.63
CA ALA A 28 31.23 -11.16 6.59
C ALA A 28 29.96 -10.78 5.81
N CYS A 29 29.00 -10.09 6.43
CA CYS A 29 27.80 -9.60 5.74
C CYS A 29 28.15 -8.53 4.70
N TYR A 30 29.12 -7.65 4.99
CA TYR A 30 29.57 -6.63 4.05
C TYR A 30 30.19 -7.24 2.78
N TYR A 31 30.87 -8.38 2.92
CA TYR A 31 31.55 -9.08 1.83
C TYR A 31 30.77 -10.27 1.26
N LYS A 32 29.44 -10.36 1.47
CA LYS A 32 28.64 -11.39 0.81
C LYS A 32 28.78 -11.29 -0.71
N SER A 33 28.89 -12.44 -1.38
CA SER A 33 29.03 -12.56 -2.84
C SER A 33 28.02 -11.69 -3.59
N MET A 34 26.73 -11.82 -3.24
CA MET A 34 25.62 -11.06 -3.82
C MET A 34 25.81 -9.54 -3.69
N HIS A 35 26.25 -9.03 -2.53
CA HIS A 35 26.44 -7.59 -2.35
C HIS A 35 27.63 -7.07 -3.15
N LEU A 36 28.71 -7.84 -3.26
CA LEU A 36 29.88 -7.48 -4.05
C LEU A 36 29.60 -7.49 -5.55
N GLU A 37 28.85 -8.48 -6.04
CA GLU A 37 28.40 -8.57 -7.42
C GLU A 37 27.48 -7.40 -7.78
N ASN A 38 26.47 -7.12 -6.94
CA ASN A 38 25.55 -6.00 -7.14
C ASN A 38 26.25 -4.65 -7.10
N TYR A 39 27.16 -4.44 -6.14
CA TYR A 39 27.98 -3.23 -6.07
C TYR A 39 28.86 -3.08 -7.31
N ALA A 40 29.55 -4.14 -7.74
CA ALA A 40 30.38 -4.11 -8.94
C ALA A 40 29.57 -3.81 -10.20
N ARG A 41 28.35 -4.35 -10.31
CA ARG A 41 27.44 -4.09 -11.43
C ARG A 41 27.06 -2.62 -11.52
N VAL A 42 26.66 -2.01 -10.40
CA VAL A 42 26.34 -0.57 -10.31
C VAL A 42 27.56 0.29 -10.67
N ILE A 43 28.74 -0.03 -10.16
CA ILE A 43 29.97 0.69 -10.52
C ILE A 43 30.28 0.55 -12.02
N SER A 44 30.12 -0.66 -12.59
CA SER A 44 30.40 -0.91 -14.01
C SER A 44 29.42 -0.26 -14.97
N PHE A 45 28.17 -0.04 -14.54
CA PHE A 45 27.17 0.68 -15.32
C PHE A 45 27.55 2.17 -15.49
N GLY A 46 28.22 2.74 -14.48
CA GLY A 46 28.50 4.17 -14.40
C GLY A 46 27.72 4.78 -13.24
N SER A 47 28.44 5.30 -12.24
CA SER A 47 27.80 5.77 -11.01
C SER A 47 28.60 6.89 -10.35
N SER A 48 27.89 7.67 -9.53
CA SER A 48 28.45 8.74 -8.71
C SER A 48 28.11 8.50 -7.23
N PRO A 49 29.04 8.75 -6.29
CA PRO A 49 28.71 8.74 -4.87
C PRO A 49 27.61 9.75 -4.56
N LEU A 50 26.61 9.35 -3.77
CA LEU A 50 25.46 10.20 -3.43
C LEU A 50 25.88 11.56 -2.85
N GLY A 51 26.94 11.61 -2.05
CA GLY A 51 27.46 12.86 -1.47
C GLY A 51 28.09 13.83 -2.47
N ARG A 52 28.29 13.44 -3.73
CA ARG A 52 28.70 14.35 -4.82
C ARG A 52 27.54 15.01 -5.54
N ILE A 53 26.36 14.41 -5.48
CA ILE A 53 25.15 14.85 -6.21
C ILE A 53 24.06 15.38 -5.26
N ALA A 54 24.28 15.26 -3.95
CA ALA A 54 23.31 15.63 -2.93
C ALA A 54 23.94 15.97 -1.58
N ASP A 55 23.26 16.85 -0.85
CA ASP A 55 23.54 17.10 0.56
C ASP A 55 22.75 16.15 1.45
N VAL A 56 23.42 15.54 2.44
CA VAL A 56 22.80 14.59 3.38
C VAL A 56 22.84 15.17 4.79
N THR A 57 21.67 15.40 5.40
CA THR A 57 21.54 15.90 6.77
C THR A 57 20.61 15.01 7.61
N LYS A 58 20.70 15.14 8.92
CA LYS A 58 19.79 14.46 9.86
C LYS A 58 19.62 15.30 11.13
N LEU A 59 18.55 15.02 11.87
CA LEU A 59 18.35 15.51 13.22
C LEU A 59 19.43 14.89 14.13
N SER A 60 20.11 15.72 14.92
CA SER A 60 21.09 15.21 15.90
C SER A 60 20.41 14.67 17.15
N GLY A 61 21.10 13.78 17.86
CA GLY A 61 20.61 13.26 19.14
C GLY A 61 20.37 14.36 20.16
N PHE A 62 21.24 15.37 20.21
CA PHE A 62 21.09 16.52 21.11
C PHE A 62 19.81 17.32 20.81
N GLU A 63 19.55 17.64 19.53
CA GLU A 63 18.30 18.34 19.14
C GLU A 63 17.07 17.50 19.44
N PHE A 64 17.12 16.19 19.22
CA PHE A 64 16.03 15.31 19.57
C PHE A 64 15.73 15.37 21.08
N THR A 65 16.71 15.15 21.95
CA THR A 65 16.50 15.22 23.41
C THR A 65 16.03 16.60 23.86
N LYS A 66 16.54 17.67 23.27
CA LYS A 66 16.16 19.02 23.69
C LYS A 66 14.74 19.42 23.25
N TYR A 67 14.33 19.05 22.04
CA TYR A 67 13.12 19.58 21.42
C TYR A 67 11.98 18.56 21.29
N PHE A 68 12.27 17.26 21.43
CA PHE A 68 11.30 16.19 21.20
C PHE A 68 10.92 15.41 22.48
N THR A 69 11.67 15.54 23.59
CA THR A 69 11.39 14.73 24.81
C THR A 69 10.86 15.50 26.01
N GLU A 70 11.06 16.83 26.13
CA GLU A 70 10.87 17.48 27.44
C GLU A 70 9.66 18.40 27.61
N ASN A 71 9.15 19.18 26.64
CA ASN A 71 7.98 20.06 26.89
C ASN A 71 7.19 20.56 25.66
N ASP A 72 7.59 20.27 24.41
CA ASP A 72 7.01 20.90 23.20
C ASP A 72 5.84 20.11 22.57
N ASN A 73 5.49 18.93 23.13
CA ASN A 73 4.47 17.99 22.61
C ASN A 73 3.03 18.51 22.63
N PHE A 74 2.76 19.70 23.17
CA PHE A 74 1.41 20.30 23.19
C PHE A 74 1.08 21.10 21.93
N SER A 75 2.08 21.53 21.17
CA SER A 75 1.88 22.26 19.93
C SER A 75 1.81 21.29 18.75
N ARG A 76 0.60 20.88 18.37
CA ARG A 76 0.36 20.03 17.18
C ARG A 76 0.46 20.86 15.88
N GLU A 77 1.58 21.57 15.69
CA GLU A 77 1.71 22.56 14.62
C GLU A 77 2.45 22.03 13.38
N VAL A 78 3.63 21.41 13.58
CA VAL A 78 4.46 20.92 12.47
C VAL A 78 4.71 19.42 12.63
N PRO A 79 4.18 18.57 11.74
CA PRO A 79 4.41 17.12 11.80
C PRO A 79 5.86 16.76 11.46
N CYS A 80 6.42 15.80 12.19
CA CYS A 80 7.74 15.25 11.93
C CYS A 80 7.66 13.89 11.24
N VAL A 81 8.42 13.73 10.16
CA VAL A 81 8.53 12.48 9.41
C VAL A 81 9.50 11.55 10.14
N MET A 82 9.01 10.40 10.62
CA MET A 82 9.82 9.38 11.27
C MET A 82 10.01 8.17 10.35
N SER A 83 10.88 7.24 10.74
CA SER A 83 11.13 6.02 9.93
C SER A 83 9.83 5.28 9.55
N GLN A 84 8.84 5.20 10.45
CA GLN A 84 7.55 4.54 10.18
C GLN A 84 6.70 5.22 9.11
N ASN A 85 6.91 6.52 8.89
CA ASN A 85 6.17 7.33 7.92
C ASN A 85 6.74 7.19 6.51
N VAL A 86 7.96 6.68 6.37
CA VAL A 86 8.60 6.48 5.07
C VAL A 86 8.24 5.10 4.52
N GLN A 87 7.46 5.10 3.45
CA GLN A 87 7.15 3.94 2.63
C GLN A 87 7.96 4.01 1.32
N GLU A 88 7.99 2.93 0.54
CA GLU A 88 8.68 2.94 -0.76
C GLU A 88 8.03 3.97 -1.69
N ASN A 89 8.76 5.04 -2.03
CA ASN A 89 8.29 6.13 -2.90
C ASN A 89 6.93 6.72 -2.43
N ASN A 90 6.70 6.75 -1.11
CA ASN A 90 5.50 7.33 -0.51
C ASN A 90 5.77 7.82 0.92
N LEU A 91 5.16 8.94 1.30
CA LEU A 91 5.17 9.43 2.68
C LEU A 91 3.77 9.31 3.29
N ASP A 92 3.65 8.42 4.28
CA ASP A 92 2.46 8.26 5.10
C ASP A 92 2.61 9.08 6.38
N LEU A 93 1.97 10.24 6.41
CA LEU A 93 2.01 11.17 7.55
C LEU A 93 0.95 10.86 8.61
N THR A 94 0.38 9.65 8.63
CA THR A 94 -0.45 9.21 9.75
C THR A 94 0.43 8.94 10.98
N ASN A 95 -0.12 9.17 12.18
CA ASN A 95 0.57 8.90 13.45
C ASN A 95 1.98 9.54 13.56
N THR A 96 2.12 10.80 13.15
CA THR A 96 3.34 11.59 13.33
C THR A 96 3.40 12.26 14.69
N ILE A 97 4.61 12.50 15.18
CA ILE A 97 4.83 13.45 16.28
C ILE A 97 4.87 14.88 15.74
N PHE A 98 4.71 15.87 16.61
CA PHE A 98 4.66 17.28 16.24
C PHE A 98 5.67 18.10 17.04
N ILE A 99 6.12 19.19 16.44
CA ILE A 99 6.92 20.24 17.09
C ILE A 99 6.27 21.61 16.87
N SER A 100 6.68 22.58 17.69
CA SER A 100 6.29 23.98 17.52
C SER A 100 6.88 24.59 16.25
N ARG A 101 6.20 25.60 15.69
CA ARG A 101 6.75 26.41 14.58
C ARG A 101 8.07 27.06 14.94
N ASN A 102 8.22 27.52 16.18
CA ASN A 102 9.46 28.13 16.67
C ASN A 102 10.62 27.14 16.59
N THR A 103 10.42 25.90 17.06
CA THR A 103 11.41 24.82 16.95
C THR A 103 11.72 24.50 15.49
N HIS A 104 10.70 24.40 14.61
CA HIS A 104 10.90 24.17 13.18
C HIS A 104 11.80 25.25 12.54
N PHE A 105 11.55 26.53 12.81
CA PHE A 105 12.35 27.63 12.27
C PHE A 105 13.74 27.76 12.90
N ALA A 106 13.91 27.30 14.14
CA ALA A 106 15.23 27.23 14.79
C ALA A 106 16.11 26.11 14.19
N LEU A 107 15.52 24.97 13.81
CA LEU A 107 16.22 23.78 13.31
C LEU A 107 16.18 23.66 11.78
N LYS A 108 16.62 24.70 11.06
CA LYS A 108 16.53 24.78 9.58
C LYS A 108 17.17 23.60 8.83
N ARG A 109 18.21 22.97 9.38
CA ARG A 109 18.87 21.82 8.74
C ARG A 109 17.99 20.57 8.63
N SER A 110 16.95 20.52 9.48
CA SER A 110 16.00 19.41 9.60
C SER A 110 14.62 19.77 9.06
N SER A 111 14.42 20.99 8.53
CA SER A 111 13.18 21.31 7.80
C SER A 111 13.17 20.58 6.47
N LEU A 112 11.97 20.12 6.08
CA LEU A 112 11.72 19.39 4.85
C LEU A 112 10.93 20.29 3.88
N SER A 113 11.40 20.35 2.66
CA SER A 113 10.85 21.12 1.54
C SER A 113 10.45 20.17 0.41
N HIS A 114 9.55 20.62 -0.46
CA HIS A 114 9.17 19.87 -1.65
C HIS A 114 10.39 19.46 -2.49
N GLY A 115 10.41 18.22 -2.96
CA GLY A 115 11.48 17.69 -3.81
C GLY A 115 12.67 17.13 -3.03
N GLU A 116 12.77 17.39 -1.72
CA GLU A 116 13.77 16.74 -0.88
C GLU A 116 13.38 15.27 -0.64
N ILE A 117 14.38 14.42 -0.46
CA ILE A 117 14.21 12.99 -0.22
C ILE A 117 14.35 12.71 1.27
N VAL A 118 13.47 11.87 1.81
CA VAL A 118 13.60 11.29 3.14
C VAL A 118 13.99 9.83 3.01
N LEU A 119 15.10 9.43 3.63
CA LEU A 119 15.58 8.05 3.68
C LEU A 119 15.62 7.55 5.13
N SER A 120 14.94 6.45 5.42
CA SER A 120 15.03 5.78 6.72
C SER A 120 16.34 5.00 6.85
N TYR A 121 17.19 5.44 7.78
CA TYR A 121 18.50 4.81 8.00
C TYR A 121 18.49 3.85 9.21
N THR A 122 17.45 3.87 10.03
CA THR A 122 17.20 2.99 11.19
C THR A 122 15.69 2.71 11.32
N GLY A 123 15.27 1.63 11.98
CA GLY A 123 13.83 1.32 12.18
C GLY A 123 13.21 0.61 10.99
N GLN A 124 12.22 1.25 10.32
CA GLN A 124 11.69 0.81 9.01
C GLN A 124 12.72 1.08 7.91
N TYR A 125 13.85 0.40 8.03
CA TYR A 125 15.12 0.66 7.37
C TYR A 125 15.05 0.57 5.83
N ARG A 126 15.81 1.44 5.15
CA ARG A 126 16.05 1.54 3.68
C ARG A 126 14.90 2.02 2.80
N ARG A 127 13.86 2.62 3.37
CA ARG A 127 12.78 3.18 2.57
C ARG A 127 13.10 4.62 2.25
N ALA A 128 12.95 5.00 0.97
CA ALA A 128 13.13 6.36 0.50
C ALA A 128 11.84 6.90 -0.12
N ALA A 129 11.55 8.17 0.10
CA ALA A 129 10.43 8.86 -0.55
C ALA A 129 10.73 10.34 -0.74
N VAL A 130 10.18 10.92 -1.80
CA VAL A 130 10.25 12.37 -2.06
C VAL A 130 9.19 13.09 -1.22
N VAL A 131 9.50 14.29 -0.75
CA VAL A 131 8.56 15.18 -0.08
C VAL A 131 7.60 15.80 -1.12
N PRO A 132 6.30 15.51 -1.05
CA PRO A 132 5.32 16.00 -2.01
C PRO A 132 5.04 17.49 -1.82
N ALA A 133 4.60 18.18 -2.89
CA ALA A 133 4.43 19.63 -2.92
C ALA A 133 3.37 20.17 -1.93
N ASN A 134 2.33 19.38 -1.65
CA ASN A 134 1.09 19.86 -1.01
C ASN A 134 0.95 19.48 0.48
N LYS A 135 2.04 19.47 1.25
CA LYS A 135 2.01 19.01 2.66
C LYS A 135 2.28 20.08 3.72
N GLY A 136 2.45 21.34 3.32
CA GLY A 136 2.78 22.42 4.25
C GLY A 136 4.15 22.20 4.90
N LEU A 137 4.35 22.73 6.11
CA LEU A 137 5.60 22.58 6.83
C LEU A 137 5.77 21.13 7.31
N LEU A 138 6.86 20.48 6.91
CA LEU A 138 7.28 19.19 7.42
C LEU A 138 8.65 19.33 8.10
N HIS A 139 8.89 18.50 9.12
CA HIS A 139 10.19 18.45 9.78
C HIS A 139 10.72 17.02 9.84
N LEU A 140 12.02 16.87 9.94
CA LEU A 140 12.68 15.59 10.03
C LEU A 140 12.64 15.07 11.47
N GLY A 141 12.09 13.87 11.66
CA GLY A 141 12.04 13.18 12.95
C GLY A 141 13.22 12.22 13.16
N PRO A 142 13.19 11.41 14.23
CA PRO A 142 14.23 10.42 14.48
C PRO A 142 14.30 9.34 13.38
N ASN A 143 15.49 8.75 13.23
CA ASN A 143 15.78 7.57 12.41
C ASN A 143 15.61 7.74 10.88
N VAL A 144 15.51 8.99 10.42
CA VAL A 144 15.47 9.35 9.00
C VAL A 144 16.52 10.41 8.69
N CYS A 145 17.00 10.44 7.46
CA CYS A 145 17.87 11.50 6.96
C CYS A 145 17.21 12.20 5.77
N LYS A 146 17.60 13.46 5.57
CA LYS A 146 17.21 14.30 4.46
C LYS A 146 18.31 14.26 3.42
N ILE A 147 17.92 14.10 2.16
CA ILE A 147 18.81 14.13 1.00
C ILE A 147 18.28 15.23 0.07
N THR A 148 19.07 16.28 -0.13
CA THR A 148 18.73 17.42 -0.98
C THR A 148 19.54 17.29 -2.27
N ILE A 149 18.88 16.92 -3.37
CA ILE A 149 19.52 16.69 -4.68
C ILE A 149 19.93 18.02 -5.31
N HIS A 150 21.11 18.06 -5.95
CA HIS A 150 21.63 19.25 -6.61
C HIS A 150 21.05 19.47 -8.01
N LYS A 151 21.08 18.44 -8.86
CA LYS A 151 20.61 18.51 -10.27
C LYS A 151 19.65 17.38 -10.64
N ASP A 152 19.97 16.15 -10.26
CA ASP A 152 19.25 14.94 -10.68
C ASP A 152 17.76 14.94 -10.25
N ASP A 153 16.94 14.15 -10.94
CA ASP A 153 15.52 13.98 -10.60
C ASP A 153 15.39 13.21 -9.27
N PRO A 154 14.81 13.83 -8.21
CA PRO A 154 14.71 13.17 -6.90
C PRO A 154 13.88 11.89 -6.93
N PHE A 155 12.87 11.78 -7.80
CA PHE A 155 12.01 10.59 -7.91
C PHE A 155 12.73 9.42 -8.58
N PHE A 156 13.67 9.71 -9.48
CA PHE A 156 14.58 8.70 -10.00
C PHE A 156 15.54 8.22 -8.90
N ILE A 157 16.15 9.14 -8.16
CA ILE A 157 17.07 8.78 -7.07
C ILE A 157 16.37 7.91 -6.02
N THR A 158 15.14 8.24 -5.62
CA THR A 158 14.39 7.38 -4.68
C THR A 158 14.04 6.02 -5.28
N SER A 159 13.73 5.96 -6.57
CA SER A 159 13.48 4.69 -7.27
C SER A 159 14.73 3.81 -7.30
N PHE A 160 15.91 4.38 -7.53
CA PHE A 160 17.18 3.67 -7.40
C PHE A 160 17.41 3.17 -5.97
N LEU A 161 17.26 4.02 -4.94
CA LEU A 161 17.46 3.63 -3.54
C LEU A 161 16.51 2.50 -3.11
N ASN A 162 15.26 2.51 -3.60
CA ASN A 162 14.27 1.47 -3.31
C ASN A 162 14.40 0.21 -4.19
N SER A 163 15.15 0.25 -5.30
CA SER A 163 15.40 -0.90 -6.18
C SER A 163 16.20 -2.01 -5.49
N TYR A 164 16.19 -3.22 -6.05
CA TYR A 164 16.99 -4.34 -5.59
C TYR A 164 18.48 -3.98 -5.38
N TYR A 165 19.08 -3.26 -6.33
CA TYR A 165 20.48 -2.85 -6.24
C TYR A 165 20.73 -1.80 -5.15
N GLY A 166 19.86 -0.79 -5.05
CA GLY A 166 19.95 0.23 -3.99
C GLY A 166 19.78 -0.38 -2.60
N GLN A 167 18.79 -1.26 -2.42
CA GLN A 167 18.57 -2.01 -1.19
C GLN A 167 19.77 -2.89 -0.83
N SER A 168 20.32 -3.61 -1.81
CA SER A 168 21.52 -4.45 -1.62
C SER A 168 22.74 -3.65 -1.19
N ILE A 169 22.93 -2.45 -1.75
CA ILE A 169 24.04 -1.57 -1.38
C ILE A 169 23.83 -1.00 0.03
N LEU A 170 22.64 -0.53 0.36
CA LEU A 170 22.33 -0.06 1.71
C LEU A 170 22.53 -1.20 2.73
N ASP A 171 22.05 -2.41 2.43
CA ASP A 171 22.22 -3.59 3.26
C ASP A 171 23.68 -3.96 3.51
N ARG A 172 24.53 -3.77 2.50
CA ARG A 172 25.98 -3.91 2.64
C ARG A 172 26.52 -2.91 3.65
N GLU A 173 26.07 -1.65 3.61
CA GLU A 173 26.61 -0.59 4.47
C GLU A 173 26.09 -0.60 5.93
N LYS A 174 25.00 -1.32 6.24
CA LYS A 174 24.38 -1.34 7.58
C LYS A 174 25.29 -1.90 8.66
N THR A 175 25.22 -1.40 9.89
CA THR A 175 25.89 -2.04 11.05
C THR A 175 25.18 -3.34 11.45
N ILE A 176 25.94 -4.36 11.86
CA ILE A 176 25.38 -5.55 12.51
C ILE A 176 25.15 -5.22 13.99
N SER A 177 23.93 -4.80 14.31
CA SER A 177 23.46 -4.60 15.68
C SER A 177 21.99 -5.01 15.76
N ALA A 178 21.42 -5.04 16.97
CA ALA A 178 20.00 -5.35 17.17
C ALA A 178 19.07 -4.40 16.37
N GLN A 179 19.52 -3.18 16.12
CA GLN A 179 18.81 -2.20 15.29
C GLN A 179 19.71 -1.75 14.11
N PRO A 180 19.57 -2.39 12.92
CA PRO A 180 20.38 -2.06 11.76
C PRO A 180 20.35 -0.58 11.43
N THR A 181 21.54 0.00 11.23
CA THR A 181 21.70 1.44 11.01
C THR A 181 22.76 1.70 9.95
N VAL A 182 22.51 2.67 9.05
CA VAL A 182 23.55 3.19 8.14
C VAL A 182 23.93 4.60 8.59
N ASN A 183 25.21 4.84 8.86
CA ASN A 183 25.66 6.16 9.26
C ASN A 183 25.72 7.12 8.05
N MET A 184 25.70 8.43 8.30
CA MET A 184 25.65 9.44 7.24
C MET A 184 26.89 9.44 6.33
N ALA A 185 28.06 9.08 6.86
CA ALA A 185 29.28 8.98 6.05
C ALA A 185 29.14 7.89 4.98
N ARG A 186 28.58 6.73 5.35
CA ARG A 186 28.30 5.62 4.42
C ARG A 186 27.16 5.95 3.44
N ILE A 187 26.12 6.64 3.89
CA ILE A 187 25.04 7.09 2.98
C ILE A 187 25.63 7.96 1.86
N ARG A 188 26.55 8.88 2.19
CA ARG A 188 27.21 9.73 1.18
C ARG A 188 28.10 8.95 0.20
N THR A 189 28.53 7.75 0.55
CA THR A 189 29.35 6.91 -0.33
C THR A 189 28.54 5.92 -1.17
N VAL A 190 27.22 5.83 -0.98
CA VAL A 190 26.35 4.97 -1.80
C VAL A 190 26.51 5.37 -3.27
N PRO A 191 26.98 4.47 -4.17
CA PRO A 191 27.03 4.76 -5.58
C PRO A 191 25.62 4.74 -6.18
N VAL A 192 25.22 5.84 -6.80
CA VAL A 192 23.98 5.98 -7.55
C VAL A 192 24.31 6.00 -9.04
N ILE A 193 23.60 5.22 -9.85
CA ILE A 193 23.85 5.18 -11.29
C ILE A 193 23.66 6.56 -11.94
N THR A 194 24.44 6.84 -12.98
CA THR A 194 24.36 8.10 -13.73
C THR A 194 23.72 7.84 -15.08
N ILE A 195 22.62 8.53 -15.38
CA ILE A 195 21.85 8.45 -16.63
C ILE A 195 21.39 9.86 -17.04
N GLU A 196 21.02 10.04 -18.30
CA GLU A 196 20.55 11.26 -18.94
C GLU A 196 19.25 11.79 -18.34
N ASP A 197 19.08 13.12 -18.39
CA ASP A 197 17.95 13.85 -17.78
C ASP A 197 16.59 13.32 -18.27
N PHE A 198 16.48 12.93 -19.56
CA PHE A 198 15.28 12.31 -20.12
C PHE A 198 14.95 10.95 -19.47
N SER A 199 15.97 10.13 -19.23
CA SER A 199 15.83 8.82 -18.60
C SER A 199 15.43 8.93 -17.14
N GLN A 200 16.04 9.88 -16.42
CA GLN A 200 15.67 10.20 -15.04
C GLN A 200 14.20 10.65 -14.97
N LYS A 201 13.79 11.57 -15.86
CA LYS A 201 12.42 12.07 -15.95
C LYS A 201 11.41 10.96 -16.23
N TYR A 202 11.71 10.05 -17.16
CA TYR A 202 10.83 8.92 -17.49
C TYR A 202 10.53 8.04 -16.28
N ILE A 203 11.58 7.61 -15.57
CA ILE A 203 11.48 6.77 -14.38
C ILE A 203 10.79 7.53 -13.25
N GLY A 204 11.20 8.78 -13.01
CA GLY A 204 10.61 9.65 -12.00
C GLY A 204 9.12 9.90 -12.24
N ASN A 205 8.69 10.04 -13.50
CA ASN A 205 7.30 10.23 -13.87
C ASN A 205 6.40 9.06 -13.50
N LYS A 206 6.91 7.82 -13.48
CA LYS A 206 6.12 6.67 -12.98
C LYS A 206 5.76 6.87 -11.50
N VAL A 207 6.66 7.42 -10.69
CA VAL A 207 6.36 7.75 -9.29
C VAL A 207 5.39 8.92 -9.19
N ARG A 208 5.58 10.00 -9.97
CA ARG A 208 4.65 11.14 -10.00
C ARG A 208 3.23 10.74 -10.42
N GLN A 209 3.11 9.88 -11.44
CA GLN A 209 1.84 9.30 -11.88
C GLN A 209 1.18 8.51 -10.74
N ALA A 210 1.95 7.73 -9.98
CA ALA A 210 1.44 7.04 -8.81
C ALA A 210 0.94 8.00 -7.72
N GLU A 211 1.61 9.13 -7.50
CA GLU A 211 1.14 10.18 -6.59
C GLU A 211 -0.17 10.81 -7.05
N THR A 212 -0.31 11.09 -8.35
CA THR A 212 -1.55 11.58 -8.98
C THR A 212 -2.69 10.58 -8.75
N LEU A 213 -2.47 9.29 -9.01
CA LEU A 213 -3.48 8.25 -8.78
C LEU A 213 -3.85 8.08 -7.31
N ARG A 214 -2.90 8.22 -6.38
CA ARG A 214 -3.19 8.21 -4.93
C ARG A 214 -3.98 9.46 -4.49
N ALA A 215 -3.76 10.60 -5.15
CA ALA A 215 -4.58 11.78 -4.92
C ALA A 215 -6.00 11.58 -5.46
N TRP A 216 -6.13 11.00 -6.65
CA TRP A 216 -7.40 10.61 -7.25
C TRP A 216 -8.19 9.60 -6.43
N GLU A 217 -7.53 8.56 -5.93
CA GLU A 217 -8.09 7.56 -5.01
C GLU A 217 -8.75 8.24 -3.81
N ARG A 218 -8.05 9.16 -3.15
CA ARG A 218 -8.55 9.92 -2.00
C ARG A 218 -9.75 10.79 -2.37
N LYS A 219 -9.72 11.45 -3.53
CA LYS A 219 -10.86 12.24 -4.02
C LYS A 219 -12.08 11.35 -4.26
N CYS A 220 -11.91 10.21 -4.92
CA CYS A 220 -13.00 9.26 -5.17
C CYS A 220 -13.63 8.75 -3.87
N LYS A 221 -12.77 8.33 -2.92
CA LYS A 221 -13.21 7.87 -1.59
C LYS A 221 -14.02 8.95 -0.86
N ASN A 222 -13.53 10.19 -0.83
CA ASN A 222 -14.21 11.30 -0.16
C ASN A 222 -15.54 11.64 -0.85
N LYS A 223 -15.59 11.63 -2.19
CA LYS A 223 -16.83 11.90 -2.94
C LYS A 223 -17.87 10.81 -2.69
N ALA A 224 -17.47 9.55 -2.66
CA ALA A 224 -18.35 8.43 -2.31
C ALA A 224 -18.88 8.57 -0.88
N GLU A 225 -17.99 8.84 0.10
CA GLU A 225 -18.38 9.07 1.49
C GLU A 225 -19.37 10.24 1.64
N ASN A 226 -19.15 11.34 0.92
CA ASN A 226 -20.05 12.49 0.95
C ASN A 226 -21.43 12.19 0.35
N LEU A 227 -21.49 11.41 -0.74
CA LEU A 227 -22.77 10.98 -1.34
C LEU A 227 -23.57 10.12 -0.36
N VAL A 228 -22.91 9.11 0.22
CA VAL A 228 -23.55 8.23 1.22
C VAL A 228 -23.97 9.02 2.46
N THR A 229 -23.11 9.92 2.94
CA THR A 229 -23.40 10.76 4.11
C THR A 229 -24.61 11.65 3.86
N GLY A 230 -24.69 12.29 2.68
CA GLY A 230 -25.81 13.16 2.32
C GLY A 230 -27.14 12.42 2.24
N GLU A 231 -27.18 11.28 1.55
CA GLU A 231 -28.42 10.51 1.38
C GLU A 231 -28.88 9.80 2.65
N LEU A 232 -27.94 9.27 3.44
CA LEU A 232 -28.27 8.67 4.74
C LEU A 232 -28.52 9.71 5.85
N LYS A 233 -28.32 11.01 5.55
CA LYS A 233 -28.27 12.09 6.55
C LYS A 233 -27.36 11.71 7.73
N TRP A 234 -26.23 11.11 7.41
CA TRP A 234 -25.35 10.49 8.38
C TRP A 234 -24.58 11.55 9.18
N ASP A 235 -24.50 11.34 10.50
CA ASP A 235 -23.65 12.12 11.39
C ASP A 235 -22.85 11.15 12.28
N ASN A 236 -21.55 11.40 12.45
CA ASN A 236 -20.73 10.63 13.37
C ASN A 236 -21.24 10.73 14.83
N ASN A 237 -21.96 11.80 15.18
CA ASN A 237 -22.62 11.95 16.48
C ASN A 237 -23.71 10.92 16.75
N ILE A 238 -24.22 10.21 15.73
CA ILE A 238 -25.16 9.07 15.92
C ILE A 238 -24.52 8.01 16.83
N GLN A 239 -23.19 7.91 16.84
CA GLN A 239 -22.43 6.96 17.68
C GLN A 239 -22.10 7.51 19.07
N ASN A 240 -22.31 8.81 19.30
CA ASN A 240 -22.10 9.48 20.59
C ASN A 240 -23.29 9.19 21.51
N THR A 241 -23.43 7.92 21.83
CA THR A 241 -24.50 7.39 22.67
C THR A 241 -24.00 7.18 24.09
N SER A 242 -24.90 7.34 25.05
CA SER A 242 -24.69 6.90 26.44
C SER A 242 -24.21 5.44 26.49
N THR A 243 -23.50 5.08 27.56
CA THR A 243 -23.10 3.69 27.85
C THR A 243 -24.29 2.77 28.14
N PHE A 244 -25.46 3.35 28.43
CA PHE A 244 -26.73 2.65 28.64
C PHE A 244 -27.80 3.16 27.67
N ASN A 245 -28.72 2.29 27.27
CA ASN A 245 -29.89 2.64 26.49
C ASN A 245 -31.15 1.95 27.04
N ARG A 246 -32.31 2.54 26.74
CA ARG A 246 -33.62 1.91 26.96
C ARG A 246 -34.17 1.45 25.62
N ILE A 247 -34.65 0.21 25.60
CA ILE A 247 -35.22 -0.46 24.42
C ILE A 247 -36.66 -0.76 24.76
N SER A 248 -37.59 -0.38 23.88
CA SER A 248 -39.01 -0.71 24.09
C SER A 248 -39.26 -2.20 23.81
N SER A 249 -40.36 -2.73 24.33
CA SER A 249 -40.81 -4.09 24.04
C SER A 249 -40.96 -4.38 22.55
N GLU A 250 -41.28 -3.37 21.73
CA GLU A 250 -41.42 -3.54 20.27
C GLU A 250 -40.06 -3.59 19.54
N GLU A 251 -38.99 -3.07 20.15
CA GLU A 251 -37.64 -3.05 19.56
C GLU A 251 -36.75 -4.20 20.05
N LEU A 252 -37.19 -4.91 21.09
CA LEU A 252 -36.50 -6.05 21.66
C LEU A 252 -36.45 -7.22 20.66
N GLN A 253 -35.28 -7.84 20.57
CA GLN A 253 -35.00 -8.94 19.66
C GLN A 253 -34.55 -10.19 20.46
N ILE A 254 -34.23 -11.27 19.76
CA ILE A 254 -33.97 -12.61 20.34
C ILE A 254 -32.81 -12.60 21.36
N ARG A 255 -31.83 -11.71 21.19
CA ARG A 255 -30.67 -11.60 22.08
C ARG A 255 -30.84 -10.45 23.06
N LEU A 256 -30.60 -10.73 24.35
CA LEU A 256 -30.73 -9.77 25.46
C LEU A 256 -29.37 -9.32 26.03
N ASP A 257 -28.30 -9.38 25.24
CA ASP A 257 -26.98 -8.88 25.67
C ASP A 257 -26.70 -7.46 25.18
N LEU A 258 -25.87 -6.73 25.93
CA LEU A 258 -25.51 -5.34 25.64
C LEU A 258 -24.83 -5.17 24.28
N LYS A 259 -24.03 -6.14 23.83
CA LYS A 259 -23.28 -6.01 22.59
C LYS A 259 -24.24 -6.04 21.40
N PHE A 260 -25.16 -7.00 21.39
CA PHE A 260 -26.23 -7.08 20.40
C PHE A 260 -27.20 -5.89 20.47
N ASN A 261 -27.48 -5.40 21.68
CA ASN A 261 -28.37 -4.27 21.93
C ASN A 261 -27.63 -2.95 22.13
N SER A 262 -26.45 -2.83 21.52
CA SER A 262 -25.56 -1.69 21.77
C SER A 262 -26.28 -0.35 21.52
N PRO A 263 -26.06 0.66 22.39
CA PRO A 263 -26.62 1.99 22.20
C PRO A 263 -26.41 2.54 20.78
N GLN A 264 -25.23 2.30 20.19
CA GLN A 264 -24.91 2.71 18.81
C GLN A 264 -25.77 2.01 17.76
N ARG A 265 -26.02 0.70 17.87
CA ARG A 265 -26.88 -0.01 16.92
C ARG A 265 -28.33 0.45 17.04
N ILE A 266 -28.84 0.63 18.25
CA ILE A 266 -30.21 1.11 18.45
C ILE A 266 -30.36 2.54 17.91
N ALA A 267 -29.39 3.42 18.16
CA ALA A 267 -29.36 4.77 17.59
C ALA A 267 -29.35 4.75 16.06
N LEU A 268 -28.55 3.88 15.44
CA LEU A 268 -28.52 3.64 14.00
C LEU A 268 -29.91 3.22 13.45
N LEU A 269 -30.55 2.23 14.07
CA LEU A 269 -31.85 1.74 13.61
C LEU A 269 -32.95 2.81 13.73
N ARG A 270 -32.93 3.57 14.83
CA ARG A 270 -33.83 4.72 15.02
C ARG A 270 -33.54 5.84 14.03
N HIS A 271 -32.28 6.10 13.70
CA HIS A 271 -31.88 7.06 12.68
C HIS A 271 -32.43 6.68 11.31
N PHE A 272 -32.25 5.42 10.90
CA PHE A 272 -32.83 4.92 9.65
C PHE A 272 -34.35 5.04 9.60
N ARG A 273 -35.04 4.78 10.71
CA ARG A 273 -36.50 4.97 10.81
C ARG A 273 -36.88 6.46 10.73
N LYS A 274 -36.19 7.33 11.47
CA LYS A 274 -36.46 8.77 11.53
C LYS A 274 -36.30 9.46 10.16
N HIS A 275 -35.40 8.96 9.33
CA HIS A 275 -35.08 9.53 8.03
C HIS A 275 -35.62 8.71 6.85
N ASP A 276 -36.50 7.75 7.12
CA ASP A 276 -37.14 6.90 6.11
C ASP A 276 -36.15 6.27 5.12
N VAL A 277 -35.00 5.83 5.63
CA VAL A 277 -33.94 5.22 4.83
C VAL A 277 -34.44 3.88 4.29
N ILE A 278 -34.48 3.76 2.96
CA ILE A 278 -34.77 2.50 2.28
C ILE A 278 -33.68 1.50 2.65
N ARG A 279 -34.10 0.29 3.02
CA ARG A 279 -33.19 -0.71 3.56
C ARG A 279 -33.65 -2.12 3.20
N GLU A 280 -32.67 -2.97 2.95
CA GLU A 280 -32.88 -4.38 2.67
C GLU A 280 -32.00 -5.22 3.57
N GLU A 281 -32.44 -6.45 3.85
CA GLU A 281 -31.61 -7.41 4.55
C GLU A 281 -30.63 -8.04 3.55
N LEU A 282 -29.37 -8.23 3.95
CA LEU A 282 -28.32 -8.73 3.05
C LEU A 282 -28.70 -10.09 2.44
N SER A 283 -29.42 -10.95 3.16
CA SER A 283 -29.95 -12.23 2.69
C SER A 283 -30.85 -12.13 1.45
N LYS A 284 -31.49 -10.98 1.22
CA LYS A 284 -32.30 -10.72 0.02
C LYS A 284 -31.48 -10.30 -1.19
N LEU A 285 -30.22 -9.89 -0.98
CA LEU A 285 -29.34 -9.36 -2.01
C LEU A 285 -28.32 -10.38 -2.50
N VAL A 286 -27.84 -11.24 -1.59
CA VAL A 286 -26.73 -12.16 -1.86
C VAL A 286 -26.99 -13.56 -1.32
N SER A 287 -26.48 -14.57 -2.03
CA SER A 287 -26.20 -15.89 -1.46
C SER A 287 -24.90 -15.85 -0.65
N ILE A 288 -24.95 -16.38 0.56
CA ILE A 288 -23.81 -16.40 1.48
C ILE A 288 -23.29 -17.82 1.60
N SER A 289 -21.98 -17.99 1.57
CA SER A 289 -21.34 -19.27 1.84
C SER A 289 -20.00 -19.05 2.52
N ALA A 290 -19.77 -19.76 3.62
CA ALA A 290 -18.49 -19.80 4.31
C ALA A 290 -18.00 -21.23 4.47
N MET A 291 -16.72 -21.38 4.80
CA MET A 291 -16.15 -22.69 5.12
C MET A 291 -16.82 -23.26 6.37
N ILE A 292 -17.34 -24.49 6.30
CA ILE A 292 -17.93 -25.20 7.45
C ILE A 292 -16.82 -25.97 8.16
N GLY A 293 -16.35 -25.45 9.29
CA GLY A 293 -15.20 -25.99 10.04
C GLY A 293 -13.86 -25.81 9.31
N TRP A 294 -12.80 -26.43 9.83
CA TRP A 294 -11.48 -26.39 9.18
C TRP A 294 -11.35 -27.37 8.00
N LYS A 295 -12.18 -28.43 7.94
CA LYS A 295 -12.06 -29.57 7.00
C LYS A 295 -10.61 -30.06 6.77
N GLY A 296 -9.76 -29.91 7.79
CA GLY A 296 -8.34 -30.26 7.73
C GLY A 296 -7.48 -29.39 6.80
N LEU A 297 -7.93 -28.22 6.33
CA LEU A 297 -7.09 -27.31 5.53
C LEU A 297 -6.08 -26.60 6.44
N THR A 298 -4.98 -27.29 6.71
CA THR A 298 -3.82 -26.76 7.45
C THR A 298 -2.78 -26.19 6.49
N THR A 299 -1.76 -25.54 7.05
CA THR A 299 -0.62 -25.01 6.30
C THR A 299 0.16 -26.07 5.52
N GLU A 300 0.01 -27.35 5.86
CA GLU A 300 0.65 -28.48 5.16
C GLU A 300 0.15 -28.65 3.72
N TYR A 301 -1.08 -28.19 3.44
CA TYR A 301 -1.67 -28.23 2.10
C TYR A 301 -1.31 -27.01 1.25
N TYR A 302 -0.52 -26.09 1.79
CA TYR A 302 -0.05 -24.94 1.01
C TYR A 302 1.03 -25.39 0.03
N GLN A 303 0.86 -24.98 -1.21
CA GLN A 303 1.73 -25.34 -2.32
C GLN A 303 2.29 -24.09 -3.00
N LYS A 304 3.34 -24.28 -3.81
CA LYS A 304 3.90 -23.20 -4.64
C LYS A 304 3.01 -22.85 -5.83
N THR A 305 2.17 -23.78 -6.26
CA THR A 305 1.29 -23.69 -7.43
C THR A 305 -0.07 -24.31 -7.10
N GLY A 306 -1.13 -23.87 -7.77
CA GLY A 306 -2.49 -24.37 -7.56
C GLY A 306 -3.49 -23.23 -7.43
N PRO A 307 -4.76 -23.53 -7.10
CA PRO A 307 -5.77 -22.52 -6.82
C PRO A 307 -5.39 -21.62 -5.65
N TRP A 308 -5.73 -20.34 -5.74
CA TRP A 308 -5.51 -19.36 -4.68
C TRP A 308 -6.49 -19.53 -3.52
N LEU A 309 -6.00 -19.28 -2.31
CA LEU A 309 -6.81 -19.21 -1.10
C LEU A 309 -6.77 -17.77 -0.53
N LEU A 310 -7.91 -17.08 -0.57
CA LEU A 310 -8.07 -15.74 -0.03
C LEU A 310 -8.43 -15.80 1.46
N ARG A 311 -7.59 -15.26 2.35
CA ARG A 311 -7.85 -15.22 3.79
C ARG A 311 -8.14 -13.78 4.22
N GLY A 312 -8.54 -13.60 5.48
CA GLY A 312 -8.89 -12.28 6.01
C GLY A 312 -7.73 -11.29 6.13
N ILE A 313 -6.49 -11.65 5.78
CA ILE A 313 -5.30 -10.80 5.93
C ILE A 313 -4.82 -10.20 4.59
N GLU A 314 -5.16 -10.80 3.44
CA GLU A 314 -4.66 -10.38 2.13
C GLU A 314 -5.51 -9.30 1.44
N PHE A 315 -6.56 -8.80 2.08
CA PHE A 315 -7.34 -7.70 1.50
C PHE A 315 -7.61 -6.59 2.50
N ASN A 316 -7.43 -5.37 2.01
CA ASN A 316 -7.64 -4.15 2.77
C ASN A 316 -7.99 -3.00 1.81
N ASP A 317 -8.80 -2.05 2.30
CA ASP A 317 -9.17 -0.83 1.55
C ASP A 317 -9.60 -1.09 0.09
N GLY A 318 -10.41 -2.14 -0.14
CA GLY A 318 -10.96 -2.45 -1.47
C GLY A 318 -9.97 -3.07 -2.47
N VAL A 319 -8.80 -3.55 -2.03
CA VAL A 319 -7.82 -4.24 -2.90
C VAL A 319 -7.39 -5.57 -2.28
N ILE A 320 -7.18 -6.57 -3.14
CA ILE A 320 -6.59 -7.87 -2.81
C ILE A 320 -5.08 -7.83 -3.13
N GLU A 321 -4.24 -8.14 -2.16
CA GLU A 321 -2.79 -8.27 -2.25
C GLU A 321 -2.46 -9.66 -2.83
N THR A 322 -2.56 -9.79 -4.15
CA THR A 322 -2.44 -11.08 -4.86
C THR A 322 -1.07 -11.73 -4.69
N ASP A 323 -0.02 -10.96 -4.41
CA ASP A 323 1.35 -11.42 -4.16
C ASP A 323 1.49 -12.18 -2.82
N LYS A 324 0.59 -11.94 -1.86
CA LYS A 324 0.57 -12.61 -0.55
C LYS A 324 -0.35 -13.82 -0.49
N LEU A 325 -1.09 -14.09 -1.57
CA LEU A 325 -1.97 -15.24 -1.66
C LEU A 325 -1.15 -16.54 -1.62
N VAL A 326 -1.68 -17.51 -0.87
CA VAL A 326 -1.15 -18.87 -0.86
C VAL A 326 -1.91 -19.72 -1.86
N CYS A 327 -1.21 -20.67 -2.50
CA CYS A 327 -1.87 -21.70 -3.29
C CYS A 327 -2.17 -22.91 -2.42
N ILE A 328 -3.24 -23.63 -2.73
CA ILE A 328 -3.63 -24.89 -2.06
C ILE A 328 -3.61 -26.05 -3.04
N ALA A 329 -3.50 -27.26 -2.50
CA ALA A 329 -3.61 -28.48 -3.28
C ALA A 329 -4.96 -28.59 -4.01
N GLU A 330 -4.93 -29.06 -5.25
CA GLU A 330 -6.10 -29.16 -6.15
C GLU A 330 -7.29 -29.91 -5.51
N HIS A 331 -7.04 -31.05 -4.88
CA HIS A 331 -8.10 -31.84 -4.25
C HIS A 331 -8.80 -31.08 -3.12
N LYS A 332 -8.06 -30.26 -2.34
CA LYS A 332 -8.64 -29.42 -1.29
C LYS A 332 -9.52 -28.30 -1.82
N TYR A 333 -9.14 -27.74 -2.97
CA TYR A 333 -9.99 -26.80 -3.68
C TYR A 333 -11.29 -27.50 -4.12
N LEU A 334 -11.21 -28.66 -4.77
CA LEU A 334 -12.37 -29.39 -5.29
C LEU A 334 -13.32 -29.93 -4.20
N GLU A 335 -12.84 -30.21 -2.99
CA GLU A 335 -13.67 -30.64 -1.84
C GLU A 335 -14.73 -29.61 -1.42
N GLN A 336 -14.58 -28.33 -1.80
CA GLN A 336 -15.40 -27.23 -1.26
C GLN A 336 -15.85 -26.23 -2.35
N PRO A 337 -16.66 -26.66 -3.32
CA PRO A 337 -17.13 -25.80 -4.41
C PRO A 337 -17.96 -24.59 -3.94
N GLN A 338 -18.60 -24.69 -2.78
CA GLN A 338 -19.44 -23.63 -2.23
C GLN A 338 -18.66 -22.36 -1.83
N ILE A 339 -17.34 -22.46 -1.61
CA ILE A 339 -16.47 -21.32 -1.28
C ILE A 339 -15.64 -20.83 -2.47
N HIS A 340 -15.86 -21.40 -3.65
CA HIS A 340 -15.22 -20.90 -4.88
C HIS A 340 -15.81 -19.55 -5.25
N VAL A 341 -14.92 -18.65 -5.64
CA VAL A 341 -15.27 -17.29 -6.02
C VAL A 341 -15.02 -17.04 -7.50
N ARG A 342 -15.79 -16.12 -8.05
CA ARG A 342 -15.63 -15.59 -9.41
C ARG A 342 -15.62 -14.07 -9.37
N GLU A 343 -15.25 -13.46 -10.49
CA GLU A 343 -15.34 -12.02 -10.67
C GLU A 343 -16.74 -11.50 -10.30
N GLY A 344 -16.78 -10.39 -9.56
CA GLY A 344 -18.02 -9.76 -9.07
C GLY A 344 -18.58 -10.34 -7.77
N ASP A 345 -18.09 -11.50 -7.30
CA ASP A 345 -18.38 -11.93 -5.92
C ASP A 345 -17.75 -10.95 -4.91
N ILE A 346 -18.24 -10.91 -3.67
CA ILE A 346 -17.65 -10.13 -2.58
C ILE A 346 -17.10 -11.09 -1.52
N ALA A 347 -15.84 -10.92 -1.14
CA ALA A 347 -15.25 -11.57 0.02
C ALA A 347 -15.46 -10.70 1.27
N PHE A 348 -15.99 -11.31 2.33
CA PHE A 348 -16.31 -10.65 3.59
C PHE A 348 -15.62 -11.32 4.77
N SER A 349 -14.78 -10.59 5.52
CA SER A 349 -14.04 -11.19 6.64
C SER A 349 -14.96 -11.45 7.85
N LYS A 350 -14.94 -12.69 8.34
CA LYS A 350 -15.80 -13.15 9.43
C LYS A 350 -15.07 -13.52 10.73
N ASP A 351 -13.75 -13.72 10.68
CA ASP A 351 -12.93 -14.06 11.86
C ASP A 351 -11.71 -13.13 11.98
N GLY A 352 -11.32 -12.79 13.21
CA GLY A 352 -10.15 -11.93 13.47
C GLY A 352 -10.47 -10.46 13.22
N THR A 353 -9.96 -9.88 12.13
CA THR A 353 -10.44 -8.56 11.66
C THR A 353 -11.73 -8.77 10.89
N ILE A 354 -12.87 -8.64 11.58
CA ILE A 354 -14.21 -8.86 11.03
C ILE A 354 -14.73 -7.64 10.26
N GLY A 355 -15.59 -7.87 9.28
CA GLY A 355 -16.36 -6.82 8.61
C GLY A 355 -15.72 -6.20 7.38
N LYS A 356 -14.51 -6.60 6.99
CA LYS A 356 -13.88 -6.09 5.77
C LYS A 356 -14.56 -6.72 4.56
N ALA A 357 -14.95 -5.92 3.58
CA ALA A 357 -15.49 -6.39 2.31
C ALA A 357 -14.59 -6.01 1.13
N VAL A 358 -14.44 -6.90 0.15
CA VAL A 358 -13.73 -6.63 -1.10
C VAL A 358 -14.39 -7.38 -2.27
N VAL A 359 -14.54 -6.72 -3.42
CA VAL A 359 -14.99 -7.33 -4.67
C VAL A 359 -13.87 -8.18 -5.24
N ILE A 360 -14.21 -9.37 -5.71
CA ILE A 360 -13.31 -10.25 -6.42
C ILE A 360 -13.12 -9.69 -7.85
N PRO A 361 -11.90 -9.28 -8.22
CA PRO A 361 -11.63 -8.77 -9.56
C PRO A 361 -11.61 -9.90 -10.59
N ALA A 362 -11.45 -9.55 -11.86
CA ALA A 362 -11.09 -10.52 -12.90
C ALA A 362 -9.91 -11.39 -12.45
N LEU A 363 -10.11 -12.71 -12.52
CA LEU A 363 -9.19 -13.70 -11.96
C LEU A 363 -8.30 -14.29 -13.05
N THR A 364 -6.99 -14.27 -12.83
CA THR A 364 -6.01 -15.00 -13.66
C THR A 364 -5.78 -16.43 -13.18
N ASN A 365 -6.28 -16.78 -11.99
CA ASN A 365 -6.20 -18.10 -11.41
C ASN A 365 -7.50 -18.42 -10.64
N ARG A 366 -7.82 -19.72 -10.53
CA ARG A 366 -8.95 -20.18 -9.71
C ARG A 366 -8.73 -19.82 -8.25
N MET A 367 -9.79 -19.39 -7.57
CA MET A 367 -9.70 -18.91 -6.20
C MET A 367 -10.86 -19.41 -5.34
N ALA A 368 -10.56 -19.67 -4.06
CA ALA A 368 -11.54 -19.94 -3.01
C ALA A 368 -11.28 -19.05 -1.79
N VAL A 369 -12.33 -18.79 -1.00
CA VAL A 369 -12.17 -18.10 0.29
C VAL A 369 -11.81 -19.07 1.41
N GLY A 370 -10.86 -18.68 2.26
CA GLY A 370 -10.44 -19.45 3.42
C GLY A 370 -11.43 -19.38 4.59
N SER A 371 -11.11 -20.10 5.66
CA SER A 371 -11.99 -20.25 6.84
C SER A 371 -12.40 -18.93 7.50
N THR A 372 -11.59 -17.88 7.37
CA THR A 372 -11.82 -16.57 7.99
C THR A 372 -12.68 -15.63 7.15
N VAL A 373 -13.14 -16.07 5.98
CA VAL A 373 -13.82 -15.24 4.98
C VAL A 373 -15.10 -15.94 4.50
N ALA A 374 -16.17 -15.18 4.33
CA ALA A 374 -17.40 -15.59 3.68
C ALA A 374 -17.43 -15.06 2.24
N ARG A 375 -17.95 -15.87 1.32
CA ARG A 375 -18.32 -15.45 -0.03
C ARG A 375 -19.74 -14.91 0.01
N LEU A 376 -19.92 -13.73 -0.57
CA LEU A 376 -21.22 -13.15 -0.89
C LEU A 376 -21.34 -13.10 -2.42
N ARG A 377 -22.38 -13.70 -2.99
CA ARG A 377 -22.65 -13.65 -4.43
C ARG A 377 -24.03 -13.05 -4.65
N ILE A 378 -24.09 -11.95 -5.39
CA ILE A 378 -25.34 -11.26 -5.74
C ILE A 378 -26.29 -12.25 -6.43
N LEU A 379 -27.56 -12.21 -6.05
CA LEU A 379 -28.60 -13.06 -6.63
C LEU A 379 -28.96 -12.56 -8.03
N ASP A 380 -29.24 -13.48 -8.96
CA ASP A 380 -29.45 -13.16 -10.38
C ASP A 380 -30.63 -12.21 -10.64
N ASN A 381 -31.59 -12.13 -9.70
CA ASN A 381 -32.79 -11.29 -9.79
C ASN A 381 -32.67 -9.96 -9.03
N VAL A 382 -31.48 -9.61 -8.55
CA VAL A 382 -31.23 -8.39 -7.77
C VAL A 382 -30.34 -7.45 -8.55
N GLU A 383 -30.83 -6.24 -8.80
CA GLU A 383 -30.04 -5.17 -9.39
C GLU A 383 -29.30 -4.42 -8.26
N ILE A 384 -28.03 -4.75 -8.08
CA ILE A 384 -27.12 -4.05 -7.18
C ILE A 384 -25.68 -4.19 -7.69
N ASN A 385 -24.95 -3.08 -7.76
CA ASN A 385 -23.56 -3.11 -8.18
C ASN A 385 -22.65 -3.66 -7.05
N PRO A 386 -21.77 -4.64 -7.31
CA PRO A 386 -20.89 -5.23 -6.28
C PRO A 386 -19.97 -4.20 -5.63
N TYR A 387 -19.55 -3.16 -6.35
CA TYR A 387 -18.70 -2.10 -5.79
C TYR A 387 -19.47 -1.16 -4.85
N TYR A 388 -20.75 -0.91 -5.11
CA TYR A 388 -21.62 -0.25 -4.13
C TYR A 388 -21.76 -1.11 -2.88
N LEU A 389 -22.04 -2.41 -3.05
CA LEU A 389 -22.19 -3.33 -1.92
C LEU A 389 -20.90 -3.44 -1.09
N GLN A 390 -19.73 -3.51 -1.73
CA GLN A 390 -18.42 -3.42 -1.06
C GLN A 390 -18.31 -2.12 -0.25
N PHE A 391 -18.65 -0.97 -0.85
CA PHE A 391 -18.54 0.32 -0.19
C PHE A 391 -19.42 0.36 1.06
N ILE A 392 -20.71 0.07 0.92
CA ILE A 392 -21.68 0.20 2.03
C ILE A 392 -21.42 -0.82 3.14
N LEU A 393 -20.96 -2.04 2.81
CA LEU A 393 -20.53 -3.03 3.81
C LEU A 393 -19.37 -2.49 4.66
N ASN A 394 -18.41 -1.79 4.06
CA ASN A 394 -17.28 -1.18 4.78
C ASN A 394 -17.65 0.14 5.47
N HIS A 395 -18.75 0.79 5.09
CA HIS A 395 -19.20 2.04 5.67
C HIS A 395 -19.66 1.86 7.13
N LYS A 396 -19.54 2.95 7.92
CA LYS A 396 -19.83 2.93 9.37
C LYS A 396 -21.25 2.46 9.70
N SER A 397 -22.21 2.76 8.83
CA SER A 397 -23.62 2.37 9.00
C SER A 397 -23.83 0.85 9.04
N VAL A 398 -23.00 0.07 8.34
CA VAL A 398 -23.04 -1.40 8.42
C VAL A 398 -22.05 -1.92 9.46
N GLN A 399 -20.87 -1.30 9.60
CA GLN A 399 -19.85 -1.74 10.56
C GLN A 399 -20.32 -1.70 12.02
N ILE A 400 -21.22 -0.78 12.39
CA ILE A 400 -21.86 -0.79 13.72
C ILE A 400 -22.64 -2.09 13.96
N GLN A 401 -23.38 -2.56 12.95
CA GLN A 401 -24.16 -3.79 13.02
C GLN A 401 -23.23 -5.02 13.13
N VAL A 402 -22.18 -5.06 12.31
CA VAL A 402 -21.16 -6.13 12.36
C VAL A 402 -20.54 -6.24 13.75
N LYS A 403 -20.11 -5.11 14.33
CA LYS A 403 -19.53 -5.08 15.68
C LYS A 403 -20.53 -5.54 16.75
N SER A 404 -21.80 -5.21 16.58
CA SER A 404 -22.88 -5.57 17.50
C SER A 404 -23.24 -7.06 17.42
N PHE A 405 -23.20 -7.66 16.23
CA PHE A 405 -23.49 -9.08 16.02
C PHE A 405 -22.31 -9.99 16.41
N ALA A 406 -21.09 -9.46 16.34
CA ALA A 406 -19.88 -10.23 16.63
C ALA A 406 -19.89 -10.84 18.04
N THR A 407 -19.41 -12.08 18.15
CA THR A 407 -19.17 -12.79 19.40
C THR A 407 -17.66 -13.06 19.58
N GLY A 408 -17.26 -13.61 20.73
CA GLY A 408 -15.85 -13.86 21.05
C GLY A 408 -15.10 -12.62 21.57
N VAL A 409 -14.30 -12.82 22.62
CA VAL A 409 -13.49 -11.76 23.25
C VAL A 409 -12.09 -11.71 22.64
N ALA A 410 -11.37 -12.83 22.65
CA ALA A 410 -9.99 -12.91 22.15
C ALA A 410 -9.91 -12.90 20.61
N GLN A 411 -10.82 -13.61 19.94
CA GLN A 411 -10.93 -13.64 18.49
C GLN A 411 -12.38 -13.33 18.10
N PRO A 412 -12.67 -12.09 17.66
CA PRO A 412 -14.00 -11.72 17.21
C PRO A 412 -14.44 -12.60 16.03
N HIS A 413 -15.70 -13.02 16.06
CA HIS A 413 -16.33 -13.85 15.04
C HIS A 413 -17.75 -13.36 14.73
N ILE A 414 -18.17 -13.43 13.48
CA ILE A 414 -19.56 -13.26 13.06
C ILE A 414 -20.02 -14.47 12.23
N THR A 415 -21.16 -15.05 12.60
CA THR A 415 -21.67 -16.26 11.94
C THR A 415 -22.36 -15.90 10.62
N GLN A 416 -22.54 -16.89 9.74
CA GLN A 416 -23.22 -16.70 8.46
C GLN A 416 -24.66 -16.19 8.64
N GLU A 417 -25.38 -16.65 9.66
CA GLU A 417 -26.75 -16.24 9.98
C GLU A 417 -26.82 -14.76 10.38
N TRP A 418 -25.79 -14.26 11.06
CA TRP A 418 -25.72 -12.84 11.44
C TRP A 418 -25.26 -11.95 10.29
N ILE A 419 -24.37 -12.44 9.42
CA ILE A 419 -24.04 -11.74 8.17
C ILE A 419 -25.31 -11.58 7.32
N ALA A 420 -26.11 -12.64 7.20
CA ALA A 420 -27.36 -12.65 6.44
C ALA A 420 -28.32 -11.54 6.90
N GLN A 421 -28.38 -11.26 8.19
CA GLN A 421 -29.29 -10.27 8.81
C GLN A 421 -28.78 -8.83 8.81
N LEU A 422 -27.61 -8.54 8.21
CA LEU A 422 -27.13 -7.17 8.10
C LEU A 422 -28.11 -6.32 7.29
N ILE A 423 -28.44 -5.14 7.82
CA ILE A 423 -29.33 -4.20 7.16
C ILE A 423 -28.49 -3.31 6.26
N ILE A 424 -28.73 -3.40 4.95
CA ILE A 424 -28.06 -2.68 3.89
C ILE A 424 -28.94 -1.50 3.48
N PRO A 425 -28.49 -0.25 3.66
CA PRO A 425 -29.18 0.90 3.09
C PRO A 425 -29.20 0.80 1.56
N ARG A 426 -30.29 1.23 0.93
CA ARG A 426 -30.38 1.41 -0.52
C ARG A 426 -30.39 2.91 -0.85
N LEU A 427 -29.49 3.33 -1.72
CA LEU A 427 -29.30 4.74 -2.08
C LEU A 427 -29.95 5.04 -3.44
N LEU A 428 -30.23 6.31 -3.70
CA LEU A 428 -30.65 6.76 -5.03
C LEU A 428 -29.47 6.78 -6.01
N LYS A 429 -28.25 7.04 -5.51
CA LYS A 429 -27.02 7.16 -6.32
C LYS A 429 -26.07 5.96 -6.15
N GLU A 430 -26.60 4.73 -6.07
CA GLU A 430 -25.79 3.51 -5.91
C GLU A 430 -24.74 3.36 -7.01
N GLU A 431 -25.13 3.50 -8.28
CA GLU A 431 -24.19 3.38 -9.41
C GLU A 431 -23.06 4.41 -9.33
N LYS A 432 -23.37 5.66 -8.96
CA LYS A 432 -22.33 6.69 -8.81
C LYS A 432 -21.35 6.36 -7.68
N VAL A 433 -21.84 5.78 -6.57
CA VAL A 433 -20.98 5.32 -5.48
C VAL A 433 -20.15 4.11 -5.93
N ALA A 434 -20.74 3.20 -6.69
CA ALA A 434 -20.05 2.05 -7.27
C ALA A 434 -18.91 2.47 -8.19
N ASP A 435 -19.16 3.39 -9.13
CA ASP A 435 -18.15 3.90 -10.07
C ASP A 435 -16.96 4.55 -9.35
N LEU A 436 -17.25 5.34 -8.31
CA LEU A 436 -16.22 5.95 -7.47
C LEU A 436 -15.43 4.91 -6.69
N CYS A 437 -16.09 3.87 -6.17
CA CYS A 437 -15.44 2.78 -5.43
C CYS A 437 -14.58 1.91 -6.36
N LEU A 438 -15.06 1.60 -7.57
CA LEU A 438 -14.30 0.94 -8.62
C LEU A 438 -13.05 1.75 -9.00
N SER A 439 -13.24 3.04 -9.28
CA SER A 439 -12.15 3.97 -9.61
C SER A 439 -11.11 4.03 -8.48
N GLN A 440 -11.54 4.06 -7.23
CA GLN A 440 -10.67 4.00 -6.06
C GLN A 440 -9.82 2.71 -6.04
N SER A 441 -10.47 1.54 -6.16
CA SER A 441 -9.78 0.24 -6.14
C SER A 441 -8.75 0.10 -7.27
N ILE A 442 -9.11 0.50 -8.50
CA ILE A 442 -8.20 0.46 -9.65
C ILE A 442 -7.02 1.41 -9.43
N SER A 443 -7.28 2.66 -9.01
CA SER A 443 -6.24 3.67 -8.76
C SER A 443 -5.20 3.19 -7.77
N LYS A 444 -5.65 2.55 -6.68
CA LYS A 444 -4.77 2.01 -5.67
C LYS A 444 -3.86 0.91 -6.25
N LYS A 445 -4.43 -0.03 -7.02
CA LYS A 445 -3.67 -1.12 -7.66
C LYS A 445 -2.64 -0.59 -8.67
N ILE A 446 -3.07 0.32 -9.54
CA ILE A 446 -2.20 0.89 -10.59
C ILE A 446 -1.11 1.77 -9.97
N SER A 447 -1.41 2.55 -8.93
CA SER A 447 -0.39 3.34 -8.23
C SER A 447 0.73 2.46 -7.67
N SER A 448 0.39 1.32 -7.07
CA SER A 448 1.39 0.35 -6.59
C SER A 448 2.20 -0.26 -7.74
N SER A 449 1.54 -0.54 -8.87
CA SER A 449 2.19 -1.09 -10.06
C SER A 449 3.15 -0.09 -10.70
N LEU A 450 2.80 1.20 -10.75
CA LEU A 450 3.67 2.28 -11.21
C LEU A 450 4.92 2.43 -10.33
N ILE A 451 4.78 2.32 -9.01
CA ILE A 451 5.92 2.38 -8.08
C ILE A 451 6.87 1.19 -8.30
N LEU A 452 6.31 -0.01 -8.48
CA LEU A 452 7.09 -1.18 -8.82
C LEU A 452 7.76 -1.03 -10.19
N SER A 453 7.07 -0.46 -11.18
CA SER A 453 7.62 -0.22 -12.51
C SER A 453 8.86 0.68 -12.46
N ALA A 454 8.85 1.75 -11.65
CA ALA A 454 9.99 2.64 -11.51
C ALA A 454 11.24 1.91 -10.99
N LYS A 455 11.07 0.98 -10.03
CA LYS A 455 12.14 0.13 -9.51
C LYS A 455 12.66 -0.83 -10.57
N LEU A 456 11.74 -1.53 -11.24
CA LEU A 456 12.08 -2.53 -12.25
C LEU A 456 12.78 -1.92 -13.47
N LEU A 457 12.43 -0.69 -13.86
CA LEU A 457 13.11 0.04 -14.93
C LEU A 457 14.57 0.35 -14.58
N VAL A 458 14.84 0.77 -13.33
CA VAL A 458 16.21 0.96 -12.83
C VAL A 458 16.98 -0.36 -12.84
N GLU A 459 16.35 -1.44 -12.36
CA GLU A 459 16.96 -2.77 -12.35
C GLU A 459 17.26 -3.27 -13.77
N ALA A 460 16.34 -3.06 -14.71
CA ALA A 460 16.49 -3.42 -16.11
C ALA A 460 17.64 -2.68 -16.82
N LEU A 461 17.85 -1.40 -16.51
CA LEU A 461 19.01 -0.62 -16.98
C LEU A 461 20.31 -1.24 -16.47
N ILE A 462 20.41 -1.48 -15.15
CA ILE A 462 21.60 -2.05 -14.51
C ILE A 462 21.90 -3.47 -15.03
N GLU A 463 20.86 -4.21 -15.41
CA GLU A 463 20.94 -5.57 -15.97
C GLU A 463 21.18 -5.61 -17.49
N ASN A 464 21.20 -4.45 -18.16
CA ASN A 464 21.26 -4.34 -19.62
C ASN A 464 20.12 -5.05 -20.36
N LYS A 465 18.95 -5.19 -19.72
CA LYS A 465 17.73 -5.73 -20.34
C LYS A 465 16.90 -4.64 -21.01
N LEU A 466 17.14 -3.40 -20.64
CA LEU A 466 16.57 -2.20 -21.25
C LEU A 466 17.71 -1.22 -21.49
N THR A 467 17.79 -0.64 -22.67
CA THR A 467 18.79 0.37 -22.99
C THR A 467 18.31 1.76 -22.59
N GLU A 468 19.25 2.65 -22.31
CA GLU A 468 18.92 4.04 -22.03
C GLU A 468 18.27 4.74 -23.23
N GLN A 469 18.69 4.43 -24.45
CA GLN A 469 18.12 5.02 -25.67
C GLN A 469 16.65 4.65 -25.86
N GLU A 470 16.23 3.43 -25.51
CA GLU A 470 14.81 3.03 -25.52
C GLU A 470 13.98 3.94 -24.59
N ILE A 471 14.48 4.23 -23.38
CA ILE A 471 13.82 5.11 -22.41
C ILE A 471 13.77 6.55 -22.93
N ILE A 472 14.87 7.07 -23.46
CA ILE A 472 14.93 8.44 -24.00
C ILE A 472 13.90 8.60 -25.12
N ASN A 473 13.87 7.65 -26.07
CA ASN A 473 12.92 7.67 -27.18
C ASN A 473 11.47 7.63 -26.68
N ALA A 474 11.17 6.80 -25.67
CA ALA A 474 9.84 6.72 -25.08
C ALA A 474 9.45 8.04 -24.39
N GLN A 475 10.34 8.66 -23.63
CA GLN A 475 10.06 9.94 -22.98
C GLN A 475 9.84 11.07 -23.99
N GLN A 476 10.64 11.12 -25.06
CA GLN A 476 10.46 12.11 -26.12
C GLN A 476 9.17 11.90 -26.90
N ALA A 477 8.74 10.65 -27.10
CA ALA A 477 7.44 10.34 -27.70
C ALA A 477 6.28 10.79 -26.80
N LEU A 478 6.37 10.53 -25.49
CA LEU A 478 5.38 10.99 -24.52
C LEU A 478 5.22 12.51 -24.52
N GLU A 479 6.32 13.27 -24.64
CA GLU A 479 6.27 14.74 -24.75
C GLU A 479 5.57 15.24 -26.02
N ARG A 480 5.47 14.40 -27.06
CA ARG A 480 4.69 14.67 -28.28
C ARG A 480 3.26 14.13 -28.22
N GLY A 481 2.84 13.59 -27.06
CA GLY A 481 1.51 12.98 -26.88
C GLY A 481 1.40 11.54 -27.40
N ASP A 482 2.52 10.89 -27.74
CA ASP A 482 2.56 9.51 -28.22
C ASP A 482 3.01 8.55 -27.12
N ASN A 483 2.11 7.69 -26.67
CA ASN A 483 2.37 6.68 -25.62
C ASN A 483 2.72 5.29 -26.18
N THR A 484 2.90 5.11 -27.49
CA THR A 484 3.15 3.79 -28.09
C THR A 484 4.43 3.14 -27.58
N LEU A 485 5.53 3.88 -27.49
CA LEU A 485 6.80 3.37 -26.97
C LEU A 485 6.75 3.12 -25.46
N ASP A 486 6.03 3.95 -24.71
CA ASP A 486 5.80 3.74 -23.27
C ASP A 486 5.03 2.44 -23.03
N ARG A 487 3.95 2.21 -23.81
CA ARG A 487 3.19 0.96 -23.81
C ARG A 487 4.05 -0.26 -24.12
N GLN A 488 4.93 -0.16 -25.11
CA GLN A 488 5.86 -1.26 -25.44
C GLN A 488 6.77 -1.60 -24.26
N ILE A 489 7.38 -0.61 -23.61
CA ILE A 489 8.24 -0.85 -22.43
C ILE A 489 7.42 -1.42 -21.27
N LEU A 490 6.27 -0.85 -20.94
CA LEU A 490 5.45 -1.29 -19.81
C LEU A 490 4.87 -2.69 -20.00
N SER A 491 4.56 -3.09 -21.24
CA SER A 491 4.06 -4.44 -21.56
C SER A 491 5.09 -5.56 -21.26
N ARG A 492 6.38 -5.22 -21.25
CA ARG A 492 7.48 -6.13 -20.91
C ARG A 492 7.64 -6.33 -19.41
N LEU A 493 7.04 -5.48 -18.57
CA LEU A 493 7.20 -5.55 -17.12
C LEU A 493 6.29 -6.62 -16.50
N THR A 494 6.89 -7.43 -15.64
CA THR A 494 6.18 -8.43 -14.81
C THR A 494 6.46 -8.18 -13.34
N LEU A 495 5.72 -8.84 -12.45
CA LEU A 495 5.98 -8.79 -11.00
C LEU A 495 7.39 -9.27 -10.59
N LYS A 496 8.13 -9.96 -11.47
CA LYS A 496 9.47 -10.50 -11.21
C LYS A 496 10.60 -9.80 -11.97
N GLY A 497 10.29 -8.79 -12.78
CA GLY A 497 11.25 -8.09 -13.62
C GLY A 497 10.80 -7.98 -15.07
N ILE A 498 11.61 -7.32 -15.89
CA ILE A 498 11.38 -7.16 -17.32
C ILE A 498 11.60 -8.49 -18.06
N ASP A 499 10.67 -8.83 -18.96
CA ASP A 499 10.67 -10.04 -19.81
C ASP A 499 10.74 -11.38 -19.04
N ASP A 500 10.39 -11.39 -17.74
CA ASP A 500 10.41 -12.62 -16.94
C ASP A 500 9.21 -13.51 -17.26
N LYS A 501 9.48 -14.67 -17.87
CA LYS A 501 8.45 -15.62 -18.33
C LYS A 501 7.62 -16.26 -17.21
N ALA A 502 8.09 -16.19 -15.96
CA ALA A 502 7.42 -16.79 -14.82
C ALA A 502 6.69 -15.74 -13.95
N GLY A 503 6.74 -14.46 -14.32
CA GLY A 503 6.05 -13.35 -13.67
C GLY A 503 4.72 -13.05 -14.35
N ALA A 504 3.69 -12.76 -13.57
CA ALA A 504 2.46 -12.20 -14.11
C ALA A 504 2.72 -10.77 -14.64
N PRO A 505 2.06 -10.33 -15.72
CA PRO A 505 2.17 -8.96 -16.22
C PRO A 505 1.92 -7.94 -15.10
N LEU A 506 2.78 -6.93 -15.03
CA LEU A 506 2.64 -5.86 -14.04
C LEU A 506 1.42 -4.99 -14.33
N PHE A 507 1.19 -4.70 -15.60
CA PHE A 507 0.02 -4.01 -16.12
C PHE A 507 -0.76 -4.98 -17.00
N PRO A 508 -1.78 -5.69 -16.47
CA PRO A 508 -2.58 -6.62 -17.27
C PRO A 508 -3.44 -5.90 -18.32
N ASP A 509 -3.76 -4.62 -18.08
CA ASP A 509 -4.51 -3.75 -18.97
C ASP A 509 -3.85 -2.36 -18.96
N LEU A 510 -3.21 -2.00 -20.08
CA LEU A 510 -2.57 -0.69 -20.25
C LEU A 510 -3.58 0.40 -20.63
N ASP A 511 -4.70 0.07 -21.26
CA ASP A 511 -5.72 1.06 -21.58
C ASP A 511 -6.34 1.62 -20.30
N GLN A 512 -6.62 0.72 -19.34
CA GLN A 512 -7.06 1.11 -17.99
C GLN A 512 -6.07 2.05 -17.28
N LEU A 513 -4.76 1.88 -17.50
CA LEU A 513 -3.74 2.80 -16.94
C LEU A 513 -3.88 4.21 -17.54
N TYR A 514 -3.88 4.34 -18.87
CA TYR A 514 -3.89 5.68 -19.49
C TYR A 514 -5.24 6.38 -19.34
N GLU A 515 -6.37 5.67 -19.46
CA GLU A 515 -7.69 6.24 -19.20
C GLU A 515 -7.79 6.78 -17.76
N LEU A 516 -7.21 6.07 -16.80
CA LEU A 516 -7.25 6.51 -15.41
C LEU A 516 -6.30 7.68 -15.14
N LEU A 517 -5.15 7.74 -15.80
CA LEU A 517 -4.26 8.89 -15.72
C LEU A 517 -4.92 10.15 -16.28
N GLU A 518 -5.59 10.04 -17.43
CA GLU A 518 -6.36 11.14 -18.03
C GLU A 518 -7.47 11.63 -17.07
N LYS A 519 -8.29 10.70 -16.55
CA LYS A 519 -9.32 11.03 -15.53
C LYS A 519 -8.76 11.69 -14.28
N ALA A 520 -7.54 11.32 -13.86
CA ALA A 520 -6.92 11.86 -12.66
C ALA A 520 -6.33 13.26 -12.85
N GLU A 521 -6.03 13.64 -14.10
CA GLU A 521 -5.61 14.99 -14.49
C GLU A 521 -6.80 15.95 -14.61
N GLU A 522 -7.99 15.45 -14.95
CA GLU A 522 -9.21 16.24 -14.95
C GLU A 522 -9.66 16.63 -13.52
N PRO A 523 -10.09 17.89 -13.30
CA PRO A 523 -10.82 18.21 -12.08
C PRO A 523 -12.12 17.38 -12.05
N LEU A 524 -12.37 16.65 -10.96
CA LEU A 524 -13.70 16.10 -10.68
C LEU A 524 -14.67 17.26 -10.66
N GLU A 525 -15.40 17.48 -11.76
CA GLU A 525 -16.40 18.53 -11.81
C GLU A 525 -17.32 18.41 -10.59
N GLU A 526 -17.28 19.43 -9.74
CA GLU A 526 -18.40 19.82 -8.92
C GLU A 526 -19.34 20.57 -9.86
N LYS A 527 -20.10 19.83 -10.68
CA LYS A 527 -21.29 20.45 -11.24
C LYS A 527 -22.21 20.74 -10.05
N PRO A 528 -22.56 22.03 -9.80
CA PRO A 528 -23.31 22.46 -8.63
C PRO A 528 -24.68 21.81 -8.51
#